data_AF-A0A1Y4QHA2-F1
#
_entry.id   AF-A0A1Y4QHA2-F1
#
_cell.length_a   1.000
_cell.length_b   1.000
_cell.length_c   1.000
_cell.angle_alpha   90.00
_cell.angle_beta   90.00
_cell.angle_gamma   90.00
#
_symmetry.space_group_name_H-M   'P 1'
#
loop_
_entity.id
_entity.type
_entity.pdbx_description
1 polymer ?
#
loop_
_entity_poly.entity_id
_entity_poly.type
_entity_poly.pdbx_seq_one_letter_code
_entity_poly.pdbx_strand_id
1 'polypeptide(L)'
;MNGILVICFDQKNLLMIKEVLFKLKSQNIFYVENIDKAKKMMLEQHFELIIVDSTLSSKNYIDFVKNVIKVTNSQVLLMLKSEFYENIAYELEQMGIYTLAKPYNRTTLFNVLRMCSVSIRNINKVKNEINKLQKRLVALKLVNQAKLILIQKFNMNEDEAHHFIEKKAMDYQTTKIIIAKKIINKYG
;
A
#
# COMPACT_ATOMS: atom_id res chain seq x y z
N MET A 1 -8.92 7.37 1.55
CA MET A 1 -7.93 7.51 0.47
C MET A 1 -6.94 8.52 0.98
N ASN A 2 -5.76 8.06 1.34
CA ASN A 2 -4.68 8.89 1.86
C ASN A 2 -3.75 9.20 0.69
N GLY A 3 -3.75 10.44 0.23
CA GLY A 3 -2.87 10.92 -0.84
C GLY A 3 -3.31 10.45 -2.23
N ILE A 4 -3.78 11.39 -3.05
CA ILE A 4 -4.05 11.18 -4.48
C ILE A 4 -3.12 12.08 -5.29
N LEU A 5 -2.36 11.50 -6.21
CA LEU A 5 -1.57 12.26 -7.18
C LEU A 5 -2.26 12.25 -8.54
N VAL A 6 -2.48 13.42 -9.13
CA VAL A 6 -3.09 13.58 -10.44
C VAL A 6 -2.07 14.20 -11.38
N ILE A 7 -1.70 13.47 -12.42
CA ILE A 7 -0.84 13.94 -13.51
C ILE A 7 -1.75 14.27 -14.69
N CYS A 8 -1.95 15.56 -14.98
CA CYS A 8 -2.79 15.98 -16.09
C CYS A 8 -2.30 17.31 -16.65
N PHE A 9 -2.06 17.33 -17.97
CA PHE A 9 -1.62 18.53 -18.68
C PHE A 9 -2.81 19.37 -19.19
N ASP A 10 -3.88 18.72 -19.63
CA ASP A 10 -5.04 19.40 -20.22
C ASP A 10 -5.95 20.03 -19.14
N GLN A 11 -6.17 21.34 -19.22
CA GLN A 11 -6.96 22.08 -18.22
C GLN A 11 -8.42 21.64 -18.17
N LYS A 12 -9.00 21.26 -19.32
CA LYS A 12 -10.40 20.83 -19.40
C LYS A 12 -10.60 19.48 -18.70
N ASN A 13 -9.75 18.50 -18.99
CA ASN A 13 -9.75 17.21 -18.28
C ASN A 13 -9.46 17.38 -16.79
N LEU A 14 -8.51 18.25 -16.43
CA LEU A 14 -8.18 18.54 -15.04
C LEU A 14 -9.40 19.06 -14.25
N LEU A 15 -10.17 19.97 -14.83
CA LEU A 15 -11.39 20.51 -14.21
C LEU A 15 -12.44 19.41 -13.98
N MET A 16 -12.64 18.54 -14.98
CA MET A 16 -13.51 17.38 -14.86
C MET A 16 -13.06 16.39 -13.77
N ILE A 17 -11.75 16.11 -13.68
CA ILE A 17 -11.18 15.24 -12.63
C ILE A 17 -11.38 15.87 -11.24
N LYS A 18 -11.15 17.19 -11.11
CA LYS A 18 -11.40 17.94 -9.87
C LYS A 18 -12.84 17.82 -9.40
N GLU A 19 -13.81 18.04 -10.30
CA GLU A 19 -15.24 17.92 -9.99
C GLU A 19 -15.60 16.51 -9.49
N VAL A 20 -15.08 15.47 -10.13
CA VAL A 20 -15.36 14.08 -9.76
C VAL A 20 -14.71 13.71 -8.42
N LEU A 21 -13.45 14.10 -8.19
CA LEU A 21 -12.76 13.85 -6.92
C LEU A 21 -13.41 14.60 -5.76
N PHE A 22 -13.90 15.81 -6.00
CA PHE A 22 -14.67 16.58 -5.02
C PHE A 22 -15.96 15.86 -4.63
N LYS A 23 -16.72 15.34 -5.60
CA LYS A 23 -17.92 14.53 -5.35
C LYS A 23 -17.63 13.25 -4.55
N LEU A 24 -16.45 12.67 -4.73
CA LEU A 24 -15.99 11.50 -3.97
C LEU A 24 -15.52 11.85 -2.55
N LYS A 25 -15.54 13.13 -2.15
CA LYS A 25 -15.03 13.63 -0.86
C LYS A 25 -13.58 13.18 -0.62
N SER A 26 -12.80 13.15 -1.69
CA SER A 26 -11.39 12.76 -1.63
C SER A 26 -10.58 13.85 -0.91
N GLN A 27 -9.63 13.44 -0.07
CA GLN A 27 -8.75 14.34 0.69
C GLN A 27 -7.30 14.19 0.22
N ASN A 28 -6.49 15.21 0.46
CA ASN A 28 -5.05 15.25 0.14
C ASN A 28 -4.76 14.93 -1.34
N ILE A 29 -5.26 15.79 -2.22
CA ILE A 29 -5.07 15.66 -3.66
C ILE A 29 -3.98 16.62 -4.14
N PHE A 30 -3.04 16.10 -4.92
CA PHE A 30 -1.94 16.84 -5.49
C PHE A 30 -2.05 16.78 -7.01
N TYR A 31 -1.88 17.94 -7.65
CA TYR A 31 -1.99 18.07 -9.10
C TYR A 31 -0.64 18.47 -9.67
N VAL A 32 -0.20 17.74 -10.70
CA VAL A 32 1.03 18.02 -11.42
C VAL A 32 0.80 17.93 -12.93
N GLU A 33 1.57 18.70 -13.68
CA GLU A 33 1.40 18.83 -15.14
C GLU A 33 2.23 17.81 -15.93
N ASN A 34 3.26 17.23 -15.30
CA ASN A 34 4.20 16.34 -15.97
C ASN A 34 4.71 15.21 -15.06
N ILE A 35 5.31 14.20 -15.70
CA ILE A 35 5.84 13.00 -15.05
C ILE A 35 7.01 13.33 -14.11
N ASP A 36 7.86 14.31 -14.45
CA ASP A 36 9.06 14.59 -13.66
C ASP A 36 8.72 15.23 -12.30
N LYS A 37 7.75 16.16 -12.27
CA LYS A 37 7.18 16.69 -11.02
C LYS A 37 6.53 15.57 -10.22
N ALA A 38 5.80 14.67 -10.89
CA ALA A 38 5.17 13.51 -10.25
C ALA A 38 6.21 12.62 -9.55
N LYS A 39 7.30 12.26 -10.25
CA LYS A 39 8.40 11.46 -9.70
C LYS A 39 9.03 12.11 -8.47
N LYS A 40 9.30 13.41 -8.51
CA LYS A 40 9.85 14.15 -7.36
C LYS A 40 8.91 14.05 -6.15
N MET A 41 7.62 14.31 -6.34
CA MET A 41 6.64 14.23 -5.25
C MET A 41 6.50 12.80 -4.70
N MET A 42 6.62 11.78 -5.54
CA MET A 42 6.57 10.38 -5.12
C MET A 42 7.79 9.94 -4.29
N LEU A 43 8.90 10.69 -4.34
CA LEU A 43 10.06 10.46 -3.46
C LEU A 43 9.83 11.08 -2.07
N GLU A 44 9.10 12.19 -2.01
CA GLU A 44 8.85 12.95 -0.77
C GLU A 44 7.67 12.40 0.03
N GLN A 45 6.66 11.83 -0.64
CA GLN A 45 5.44 11.35 -0.02
C GLN A 45 4.83 10.14 -0.72
N HIS A 46 4.08 9.36 0.04
CA HIS A 46 3.37 8.19 -0.48
C HIS A 46 1.93 8.53 -0.90
N PHE A 47 1.50 7.95 -2.02
CA PHE A 47 0.15 8.10 -2.56
C PHE A 47 -0.55 6.74 -2.60
N GLU A 48 -1.84 6.69 -2.27
CA GLU A 48 -2.64 5.48 -2.45
C GLU A 48 -3.20 5.35 -3.86
N LEU A 49 -3.48 6.47 -4.53
CA LEU A 49 -3.97 6.50 -5.90
C LEU A 49 -3.14 7.48 -6.74
N ILE A 50 -2.68 7.02 -7.90
CA ILE A 50 -2.04 7.85 -8.91
C ILE A 50 -2.93 7.84 -10.16
N ILE A 51 -3.43 9.00 -10.54
CA ILE A 51 -4.27 9.21 -11.72
C ILE A 51 -3.39 9.85 -12.79
N VAL A 52 -3.31 9.21 -13.95
CA VAL A 52 -2.45 9.65 -15.05
C VAL A 52 -3.30 9.91 -16.29
N ASP A 53 -3.40 11.18 -16.66
CA ASP A 53 -4.01 11.59 -17.92
C ASP A 53 -2.95 11.66 -19.02
N SER A 54 -2.90 10.64 -19.88
CA SER A 54 -1.90 10.61 -20.95
C SER A 54 -2.22 11.63 -22.05
N THR A 55 -1.18 12.28 -22.54
CA THR A 55 -1.22 13.16 -23.71
C THR A 55 -1.02 12.34 -25.00
N LEU A 56 -0.87 13.02 -26.15
CA LEU A 56 -0.67 12.38 -27.47
C LEU A 56 0.54 11.42 -27.50
N SER A 57 1.59 11.67 -26.70
CA SER A 57 2.77 10.79 -26.60
C SER A 57 2.60 9.75 -25.49
N SER A 58 1.74 8.75 -25.71
CA SER A 58 1.32 7.77 -24.69
C SER A 58 2.43 6.85 -24.17
N LYS A 59 3.48 6.58 -24.96
CA LYS A 59 4.56 5.64 -24.60
C LYS A 59 5.26 5.97 -23.29
N ASN A 60 5.65 7.24 -23.09
CA ASN A 60 6.31 7.68 -21.86
C ASN A 60 5.43 7.50 -20.62
N TYR A 61 4.11 7.67 -20.76
CA TYR A 61 3.16 7.49 -19.65
C TYR A 61 2.97 6.01 -19.33
N ILE A 62 2.94 5.14 -20.34
CA ILE A 62 2.85 3.68 -20.16
C ILE A 62 4.08 3.17 -19.40
N ASP A 63 5.28 3.54 -19.85
CA ASP A 63 6.53 3.13 -19.20
C ASP A 63 6.63 3.69 -17.78
N PHE A 64 6.19 4.94 -17.57
CA PHE A 64 6.11 5.52 -16.24
C PHE A 64 5.20 4.69 -15.32
N VAL A 65 3.97 4.41 -15.73
CA VAL A 65 3.00 3.67 -14.90
C VAL A 65 3.46 2.23 -14.63
N LYS A 66 4.07 1.56 -15.61
CA LYS A 66 4.69 0.23 -15.41
C LYS A 66 5.81 0.27 -14.36
N ASN A 67 6.57 1.35 -14.29
CA ASN A 67 7.59 1.52 -13.25
C ASN A 67 6.96 1.86 -11.89
N VAL A 68 5.95 2.72 -11.85
CA VAL A 68 5.23 3.08 -10.61
C VAL A 68 4.69 1.84 -9.90
N ILE A 69 4.05 0.92 -10.60
CA ILE A 69 3.44 -0.26 -9.97
C ILE A 69 4.48 -1.26 -9.43
N LYS A 70 5.71 -1.24 -9.97
CA LYS A 70 6.82 -2.08 -9.51
C LYS A 70 7.48 -1.54 -8.25
N VAL A 71 7.60 -0.21 -8.15
CA VAL A 71 8.33 0.44 -7.05
C VAL A 71 7.43 0.93 -5.92
N THR A 72 6.13 1.06 -6.18
CA THR A 72 5.16 1.59 -5.21
C THR A 72 4.01 0.63 -4.97
N ASN A 73 3.36 0.81 -3.83
CA ASN A 73 2.14 0.09 -3.45
C ASN A 73 0.86 0.83 -3.88
N SER A 74 0.99 1.84 -4.73
CA SER A 74 -0.09 2.72 -5.16
C SER A 74 -0.97 2.04 -6.19
N GLN A 75 -2.28 2.26 -6.11
CA GLN A 75 -3.17 1.95 -7.23
C GLN A 75 -2.95 2.98 -8.33
N VAL A 76 -2.94 2.56 -9.59
CA VAL A 76 -2.83 3.48 -10.73
C VAL A 76 -4.10 3.42 -11.59
N LEU A 77 -4.57 4.59 -12.01
CA LEU A 77 -5.56 4.79 -13.07
C LEU A 77 -4.89 5.53 -14.23
N LEU A 78 -4.81 4.90 -15.39
CA LEU A 78 -4.25 5.47 -16.61
C LEU A 78 -5.35 5.75 -17.64
N MET A 79 -5.49 7.01 -18.04
CA MET A 79 -6.45 7.44 -19.06
C MET A 79 -5.73 7.58 -20.41
N LEU A 80 -6.15 6.82 -21.41
CA LEU A 80 -5.50 6.67 -22.72
C LEU A 80 -6.44 7.06 -23.85
N LYS A 81 -5.90 7.50 -24.99
CA LYS A 81 -6.68 7.54 -26.24
C LYS A 81 -7.04 6.12 -26.69
N SER A 82 -8.23 5.95 -27.27
CA SER A 82 -8.70 4.62 -27.73
C SER A 82 -7.71 3.89 -28.64
N GLU A 83 -6.99 4.61 -29.51
CA GLU A 83 -5.95 4.07 -30.41
C GLU A 83 -4.86 3.26 -29.68
N PHE A 84 -4.49 3.68 -28.46
CA PHE A 84 -3.50 2.97 -27.64
C PHE A 84 -4.14 1.99 -26.67
N TYR A 85 -5.40 2.23 -26.28
CA TYR A 85 -6.11 1.46 -25.27
C TYR A 85 -6.21 -0.01 -25.66
N GLU A 86 -6.71 -0.33 -26.86
CA GLU A 86 -6.97 -1.71 -27.27
C GLU A 86 -5.71 -2.59 -27.27
N ASN A 87 -4.56 -2.02 -27.63
CA ASN A 87 -3.30 -2.74 -27.74
C ASN A 87 -2.61 -2.97 -26.38
N ILE A 88 -2.81 -2.10 -25.40
CA ILE A 88 -2.03 -2.10 -24.14
C ILE A 88 -2.87 -2.36 -22.89
N ALA A 89 -4.18 -2.15 -22.93
CA ALA A 89 -5.04 -2.24 -21.74
C ALA A 89 -4.93 -3.60 -21.07
N TYR A 90 -5.00 -4.69 -21.85
CA TYR A 90 -4.91 -6.05 -21.32
C TYR A 90 -3.61 -6.31 -20.56
N GLU A 91 -2.47 -5.87 -21.10
CA GLU A 91 -1.17 -6.01 -20.44
C GLU A 91 -1.13 -5.22 -19.12
N LEU A 92 -1.61 -3.98 -19.12
CA LEU A 92 -1.59 -3.12 -17.95
C LEU A 92 -2.55 -3.61 -16.85
N GLU A 93 -3.72 -4.12 -17.24
CA GLU A 93 -4.70 -4.69 -16.32
C GLU A 93 -4.17 -5.92 -15.59
N GLN A 94 -3.40 -6.78 -16.27
CA GLN A 94 -2.70 -7.90 -15.62
C GLN A 94 -1.67 -7.45 -14.57
N MET A 95 -1.08 -6.27 -14.76
CA MET A 95 -0.20 -5.65 -13.76
C MET A 95 -0.97 -4.96 -12.62
N GLY A 96 -2.31 -4.97 -12.65
CA GLY A 96 -3.17 -4.35 -11.65
C GLY A 96 -3.40 -2.85 -11.87
N ILE A 97 -3.15 -2.33 -13.06
CA ILE A 97 -3.40 -0.93 -13.42
C ILE A 97 -4.81 -0.81 -14.01
N TYR A 98 -5.60 0.13 -13.49
CA TYR A 98 -6.87 0.48 -14.13
C TYR A 98 -6.60 1.31 -15.38
N THR A 99 -7.25 0.98 -16.48
CA THR A 99 -7.19 1.79 -17.70
C THR A 99 -8.56 2.37 -18.04
N LEU A 100 -8.58 3.55 -18.69
CA LEU A 100 -9.81 4.19 -19.15
C LEU A 100 -9.58 4.83 -20.53
N ALA A 101 -10.34 4.40 -21.53
CA ALA A 101 -10.29 4.96 -22.88
C ALA A 101 -10.97 6.33 -22.98
N LYS A 102 -10.38 7.25 -23.75
CA LYS A 102 -10.94 8.56 -24.14
C LYS A 102 -11.68 8.45 -25.48
N PRO A 103 -12.88 9.05 -25.64
CA PRO A 103 -13.53 9.95 -24.68
C PRO A 103 -14.34 9.21 -23.61
N TYR A 104 -14.35 9.75 -22.39
CA TYR A 104 -15.19 9.28 -21.28
C TYR A 104 -16.04 10.42 -20.73
N ASN A 105 -17.18 10.07 -20.13
CA ASN A 105 -18.04 11.05 -19.46
C ASN A 105 -17.79 11.08 -17.94
N ARG A 106 -18.42 12.04 -17.24
CA ARG A 106 -18.24 12.24 -15.79
C ARG A 106 -18.69 11.02 -14.98
N THR A 107 -19.76 10.37 -15.39
CA THR A 107 -20.32 9.19 -14.73
C THR A 107 -19.37 8.01 -14.82
N THR A 108 -18.77 7.77 -16.00
CA THR A 108 -17.76 6.73 -16.20
C THR A 108 -16.55 6.97 -15.31
N LEU A 109 -15.98 8.17 -15.33
CA LEU A 109 -14.82 8.51 -14.48
C LEU A 109 -15.14 8.34 -12.99
N PHE A 110 -16.34 8.78 -12.55
CA PHE A 110 -16.79 8.61 -11.18
C PHE A 110 -16.87 7.14 -10.77
N ASN A 111 -17.45 6.29 -11.62
CA ASN A 111 -17.56 4.85 -11.35
C ASN A 111 -16.19 4.17 -11.28
N VAL A 112 -15.28 4.47 -12.22
CA VAL A 112 -13.92 3.92 -12.24
C VAL A 112 -13.14 4.34 -10.98
N LEU A 113 -13.23 5.60 -10.57
CA LEU A 113 -12.58 6.07 -9.35
C LEU A 113 -13.19 5.44 -8.08
N ARG A 114 -14.49 5.16 -8.06
CA ARG A 114 -15.10 4.36 -6.98
C ARG A 114 -14.55 2.93 -6.96
N MET A 115 -14.39 2.29 -8.11
CA MET A 115 -13.79 0.96 -8.20
C MET A 115 -12.35 0.98 -7.68
N CYS A 116 -11.54 1.97 -8.09
CA CYS A 116 -10.19 2.17 -7.56
C CYS A 116 -10.20 2.31 -6.03
N SER A 117 -11.13 3.11 -5.50
CA SER A 117 -11.28 3.32 -4.05
C SER A 117 -11.62 2.02 -3.30
N VAL A 118 -12.47 1.18 -3.86
CA VAL A 118 -12.83 -0.13 -3.29
C VAL A 118 -11.63 -1.08 -3.36
N SER A 119 -10.91 -1.12 -4.48
CA SER A 119 -9.70 -1.93 -4.65
C SER A 119 -8.64 -1.58 -3.61
N ILE A 120 -8.33 -0.29 -3.45
CA ILE A 120 -7.38 0.21 -2.44
C ILE A 120 -7.78 -0.25 -1.04
N ARG A 121 -9.07 -0.15 -0.67
CA ARG A 121 -9.55 -0.61 0.64
C ARG A 121 -9.37 -2.12 0.82
N ASN A 122 -9.68 -2.92 -0.19
CA ASN A 122 -9.54 -4.37 -0.12
C ASN A 122 -8.06 -4.78 -0.01
N ILE A 123 -7.19 -4.19 -0.82
CA ILE A 123 -5.75 -4.41 -0.75
C ILE A 123 -5.20 -4.03 0.63
N ASN A 124 -5.62 -2.88 1.17
CA ASN A 124 -5.19 -2.45 2.51
C ASN A 124 -5.69 -3.38 3.62
N LYS A 125 -6.90 -3.95 3.50
CA LYS A 125 -7.39 -4.99 4.45
C LYS A 125 -6.47 -6.20 4.46
N VAL A 126 -6.17 -6.75 3.28
CA VAL A 126 -5.27 -7.92 3.15
C VAL A 126 -3.87 -7.61 3.67
N LYS A 127 -3.30 -6.45 3.31
CA LYS A 127 -1.99 -6.00 3.83
C LYS A 127 -1.97 -5.90 5.36
N ASN A 128 -3.04 -5.38 5.96
CA ASN A 128 -3.15 -5.30 7.41
C ASN A 128 -3.22 -6.67 8.08
N GLU A 129 -3.91 -7.64 7.48
CA GLU A 129 -3.92 -9.02 7.96
C GLU A 129 -2.54 -9.68 7.88
N ILE A 130 -1.86 -9.53 6.75
CA ILE A 130 -0.47 -10.01 6.58
C ILE A 130 0.45 -9.41 7.65
N ASN A 131 0.38 -8.11 7.88
CA ASN A 131 1.18 -7.44 8.92
C ASN A 131 0.87 -7.97 10.33
N LYS A 132 -0.41 -8.24 10.65
CA LYS A 132 -0.80 -8.84 11.94
C LYS A 132 -0.23 -10.25 12.10
N LEU A 133 -0.31 -11.08 11.05
CA LEU A 133 0.23 -12.43 11.05
C LEU A 133 1.76 -12.44 11.20
N GLN A 134 2.47 -11.57 10.47
CA GLN A 134 3.92 -11.43 10.60
C GLN A 134 4.33 -11.01 12.01
N LYS A 135 3.64 -10.03 12.62
CA LYS A 135 3.88 -9.64 14.02
C LYS A 135 3.68 -10.80 14.98
N ARG A 136 2.64 -11.61 14.79
CA ARG A 136 2.37 -12.82 15.60
C ARG A 136 3.47 -13.87 15.43
N LEU A 137 3.96 -14.09 14.21
CA LEU A 137 5.07 -15.02 13.94
C LEU A 137 6.35 -14.58 14.65
N VAL A 138 6.72 -13.30 14.55
CA VAL A 138 7.89 -12.75 15.25
C VAL A 138 7.73 -12.90 16.76
N ALA A 139 6.54 -12.63 17.31
CA ALA A 139 6.26 -12.81 18.73
C ALA A 139 6.44 -14.26 19.19
N LEU A 140 5.89 -15.23 18.43
CA LEU A 140 6.05 -16.66 18.73
C LEU A 140 7.51 -17.10 18.69
N LYS A 141 8.27 -16.65 17.68
CA LYS A 141 9.71 -16.93 17.57
C LYS A 141 10.49 -16.43 18.78
N LEU A 142 10.26 -15.18 19.20
CA LEU A 142 10.93 -14.60 20.36
C LEU A 142 10.59 -15.35 21.65
N VAL A 143 9.32 -15.67 21.87
CA VAL A 143 8.91 -16.42 23.07
C VAL A 143 9.52 -17.81 23.08
N ASN A 144 9.52 -18.53 21.95
CA ASN A 144 10.13 -19.85 21.86
C ASN A 144 11.65 -19.79 22.06
N GLN A 145 12.34 -18.80 21.50
CA GLN A 145 13.76 -18.60 21.74
C GLN A 145 14.07 -18.35 23.22
N ALA A 146 13.28 -17.52 23.90
CA ALA A 146 13.42 -17.30 25.34
C ALA A 146 13.16 -18.58 26.15
N LYS A 147 12.14 -19.38 25.79
CA LYS A 147 11.90 -20.68 26.42
C LYS A 147 13.10 -21.62 26.28
N LEU A 148 13.68 -21.72 25.07
CA LEU A 148 14.86 -22.56 24.84
C LEU A 148 16.05 -22.13 25.72
N ILE A 149 16.28 -20.82 25.87
CA ILE A 149 17.34 -20.32 26.76
C ILE A 149 17.06 -20.69 28.22
N LEU A 150 15.80 -20.56 28.68
CA LEU A 150 15.41 -20.96 30.04
C LEU A 150 15.61 -22.46 30.28
N ILE A 151 15.24 -23.28 29.31
CA ILE A 151 15.44 -24.73 29.35
C ILE A 151 16.93 -25.05 29.44
N GLN A 152 17.76 -24.46 28.57
CA GLN A 152 19.18 -24.77 28.48
C GLN A 152 20.02 -24.23 29.65
N LYS A 153 19.74 -23.01 30.13
CA LYS A 153 20.56 -22.34 31.16
C LYS A 153 20.03 -22.49 32.58
N PHE A 154 18.74 -22.78 32.74
CA PHE A 154 18.09 -22.88 34.05
C PHE A 154 17.44 -24.26 34.28
N ASN A 155 17.67 -25.24 33.39
CA ASN A 155 17.14 -26.60 33.46
C ASN A 155 15.62 -26.69 33.68
N MET A 156 14.89 -25.69 33.18
CA MET A 156 13.43 -25.71 33.20
C MET A 156 12.92 -26.70 32.15
N ASN A 157 11.77 -27.32 32.39
CA ASN A 157 11.00 -27.93 31.29
C ASN A 157 10.22 -26.84 30.51
N GLU A 158 9.58 -27.23 29.40
CA GLU A 158 8.88 -26.26 28.53
C GLU A 158 7.72 -25.56 29.25
N ASP A 159 6.94 -26.29 30.06
CA ASP A 159 5.80 -25.75 30.79
C ASP A 159 6.24 -24.76 31.87
N GLU A 160 7.31 -25.08 32.60
CA GLU A 160 7.95 -24.19 33.57
C GLU A 160 8.47 -22.92 32.91
N ALA A 161 9.17 -23.05 31.78
CA ALA A 161 9.68 -21.90 31.02
C ALA A 161 8.53 -21.02 30.49
N HIS A 162 7.44 -21.63 30.02
CA HIS A 162 6.25 -20.92 29.57
C HIS A 162 5.59 -20.15 30.74
N HIS A 163 5.34 -20.84 31.85
CA HIS A 163 4.74 -20.26 33.04
C HIS A 163 5.61 -19.15 33.64
N PHE A 164 6.94 -19.31 33.62
CA PHE A 164 7.88 -18.29 34.06
C PHE A 164 7.73 -16.99 33.24
N ILE A 165 7.68 -17.09 31.92
CA ILE A 165 7.52 -15.93 31.04
C ILE A 165 6.16 -15.26 31.28
N GLU A 166 5.08 -16.05 31.42
CA GLU A 166 3.74 -15.54 31.71
C GLU A 166 3.66 -14.82 33.05
N LYS A 167 4.16 -15.45 34.12
CA LYS A 167 4.19 -14.87 35.45
C LYS A 167 4.97 -13.58 35.48
N LYS A 168 6.17 -13.55 34.88
CA LYS A 168 6.96 -12.31 34.76
C LYS A 168 6.26 -11.24 33.94
N ALA A 169 5.52 -11.60 32.91
CA ALA A 169 4.75 -10.64 32.13
C ALA A 169 3.63 -10.00 32.98
N MET A 170 2.94 -10.79 33.80
CA MET A 170 1.93 -10.31 34.75
C MET A 170 2.53 -9.43 35.85
N ASP A 171 3.60 -9.91 36.52
CA ASP A 171 4.28 -9.18 37.61
C ASP A 171 4.74 -7.79 37.16
N TYR A 172 5.23 -7.67 35.93
CA TYR A 172 5.69 -6.40 35.34
C TYR A 172 4.63 -5.67 34.51
N GLN A 173 3.38 -6.15 34.49
CA GLN A 173 2.28 -5.58 33.69
C GLN A 173 2.67 -5.29 32.23
N THR A 174 3.37 -6.24 31.62
CA THR A 174 3.95 -6.10 30.29
C THR A 174 3.61 -7.30 29.42
N THR A 175 4.00 -7.27 28.15
CA THR A 175 3.72 -8.38 27.23
C THR A 175 4.78 -9.47 27.34
N LYS A 176 4.37 -10.73 27.08
CA LYS A 176 5.30 -11.88 26.97
C LYS A 176 6.48 -11.60 26.04
N ILE A 177 6.26 -10.82 24.97
CA ILE A 177 7.29 -10.44 23.99
C ILE A 177 8.39 -9.61 24.66
N ILE A 178 8.02 -8.65 25.51
CA ILE A 178 8.98 -7.80 26.21
C ILE A 178 9.82 -8.63 27.18
N ILE A 179 9.18 -9.53 27.93
CA ILE A 179 9.90 -10.47 28.81
C ILE A 179 10.82 -11.39 28.03
N ALA A 180 10.34 -11.98 26.93
CA ALA A 180 11.14 -12.83 26.07
C ALA A 180 12.37 -12.10 25.53
N LYS A 181 12.23 -10.86 25.04
CA LYS A 181 13.36 -10.02 24.63
C LYS A 181 14.32 -9.73 25.78
N LYS A 182 13.84 -9.46 27.00
CA LYS A 182 14.71 -9.26 28.17
C LYS A 182 15.52 -10.51 28.50
N ILE A 183 14.90 -11.69 28.44
CA ILE A 183 15.58 -12.97 28.65
C ILE A 183 16.64 -13.20 27.58
N ILE A 184 16.29 -13.02 26.30
CA ILE A 184 17.24 -13.16 25.17
C ILE A 184 18.39 -12.16 25.31
N ASN A 185 18.14 -10.90 25.66
CA ASN A 185 19.21 -9.92 25.80
C ASN A 185 20.13 -10.19 27.00
N LYS A 186 19.60 -10.77 28.08
CA LYS A 186 20.37 -11.02 29.31
C LYS A 186 21.11 -12.36 29.28
N TYR A 187 20.56 -13.36 28.61
CA TYR A 187 20.99 -14.74 28.68
C TYR A 187 21.12 -15.42 27.31
N GLY A 188 20.86 -14.71 26.21
CA GLY A 188 21.11 -15.22 24.85
C GLY A 188 22.59 -15.29 24.50
#